data_AF-A0A6B3I979-F1
#
_entry.id   AF-A0A6B3I979-F1
#
_cell.length_a   1.000
_cell.length_b   1.000
_cell.length_c   1.000
_cell.angle_alpha   90.00
_cell.angle_beta   90.00
_cell.angle_gamma   90.00
#
_symmetry.space_group_name_H-M   'P 1'
#
loop_
_entity.id
_entity.type
_entity.pdbx_description
1 polymer ?
#
loop_
_entity_poly.entity_id
_entity_poly.type
_entity_poly.pdbx_seq_one_letter_code
_entity_poly.pdbx_strand_id
1 'polypeptide(L)'
;AERSKISGYLNFDMIGSPNAGYFVYDDDPVIEKTFKDYFAGLGVPTEIETEGDGRSDHAPFKSAGVPVGGLFTGASRTKTAAQVQKWGGTQGQAFDRCYHSSCDTTANINDTALDRNSDAAAHAVWTLSAGSTGEPPTGTVFSNDADVAIPDAGAAVTSSVTVSGRTGNAPAALQVGVDIKHTYRGDLVVDLLAPDGTAYRLKN
;
A
#
# COMPACT_ATOMS: atom_id res chain seq x y z
N ALA A 1 19.14 -25.39 -5.31
CA ALA A 1 19.91 -24.44 -6.14
C ALA A 1 19.14 -23.14 -6.35
N GLU A 2 17.87 -23.18 -6.75
CA GLU A 2 17.10 -21.95 -7.05
C GLU A 2 16.60 -21.17 -5.81
N ARG A 3 16.43 -21.82 -4.66
CA ARG A 3 15.94 -21.18 -3.42
C ARG A 3 16.74 -19.96 -2.99
N SER A 4 18.06 -19.98 -3.14
CA SER A 4 18.94 -18.87 -2.77
C SER A 4 18.80 -17.64 -3.65
N LYS A 5 17.99 -17.71 -4.73
CA LYS A 5 17.68 -16.57 -5.60
C LYS A 5 16.45 -15.79 -5.12
N ILE A 6 15.72 -16.30 -4.13
CA ILE A 6 14.55 -15.63 -3.55
C ILE A 6 15.06 -14.68 -2.46
N SER A 7 15.00 -13.37 -2.71
CA SER A 7 15.42 -12.34 -1.76
C SER A 7 14.42 -12.12 -0.62
N GLY A 8 13.14 -12.41 -0.87
CA GLY A 8 12.09 -12.37 0.14
C GLY A 8 10.75 -12.85 -0.42
N TYR A 9 9.83 -13.17 0.48
CA TYR A 9 8.45 -13.57 0.16
C TYR A 9 7.48 -12.72 0.99
N LEU A 10 6.58 -12.01 0.29
CA LEU A 10 5.55 -11.17 0.93
C LEU A 10 4.20 -11.88 0.86
N ASN A 11 3.55 -12.02 2.00
CA ASN A 11 2.26 -12.70 2.12
C ASN A 11 1.13 -11.72 2.41
N PHE A 12 0.01 -11.88 1.71
CA PHE A 12 -1.18 -11.06 1.89
C PHE A 12 -2.39 -11.99 1.93
N ASP A 13 -2.82 -12.33 3.13
CA ASP A 13 -3.92 -13.24 3.38
C ASP A 13 -4.89 -12.51 4.32
N MET A 14 -6.14 -12.32 3.89
CA MET A 14 -7.17 -11.50 4.56
C MET A 14 -6.74 -10.05 4.91
N ILE A 15 -6.67 -9.20 3.89
CA ILE A 15 -6.27 -7.77 4.03
C ILE A 15 -7.44 -6.77 3.95
N GLY A 16 -8.68 -7.25 4.05
CA GLY A 16 -9.90 -6.44 3.86
C GLY A 16 -11.01 -6.71 4.87
N SER A 17 -10.72 -7.25 6.05
CA SER A 17 -11.74 -7.69 7.01
C SER A 17 -12.72 -6.57 7.40
N PRO A 18 -14.04 -6.81 7.48
CA PRO A 18 -15.06 -5.77 7.70
C PRO A 18 -14.86 -4.92 8.96
N ASN A 19 -14.34 -5.54 10.01
CA ASN A 19 -14.01 -4.90 11.28
C ASN A 19 -12.49 -4.93 11.49
N ALA A 20 -11.72 -4.48 10.50
CA ALA A 20 -10.26 -4.62 10.39
C ALA A 20 -9.45 -4.13 11.61
N GLY A 21 -8.40 -4.88 11.94
CA GLY A 21 -7.19 -4.36 12.55
C GLY A 21 -6.08 -4.17 11.51
N TYR A 22 -4.91 -3.69 11.92
CA TYR A 22 -3.75 -3.56 11.03
C TYR A 22 -2.56 -4.29 11.64
N PHE A 23 -2.36 -5.53 11.19
CA PHE A 23 -1.34 -6.43 11.71
C PHE A 23 -0.21 -6.60 10.70
N VAL A 24 1.03 -6.52 11.20
CA VAL A 24 2.26 -6.75 10.43
C VAL A 24 2.96 -7.97 11.00
N TYR A 25 3.49 -8.83 10.14
CA TYR A 25 4.20 -10.03 10.55
C TYR A 25 5.54 -9.67 11.22
N ASP A 26 5.88 -10.31 12.33
CA ASP A 26 7.13 -10.12 13.09
C ASP A 26 8.16 -11.19 12.68
N ASP A 27 8.55 -11.17 11.40
CA ASP A 27 9.43 -12.15 10.76
C ASP A 27 10.78 -11.53 10.35
N ASP A 28 10.94 -11.15 9.07
CA ASP A 28 12.13 -10.46 8.62
C ASP A 28 12.08 -8.98 9.03
N PRO A 29 13.09 -8.47 9.76
CA PRO A 29 13.06 -7.12 10.32
C PRO A 29 13.11 -6.01 9.26
N VAL A 30 13.64 -6.28 8.06
CA VAL A 30 13.66 -5.29 6.98
C VAL A 30 12.28 -5.18 6.38
N ILE A 31 11.66 -6.32 6.05
CA ILE A 31 10.30 -6.37 5.49
C ILE A 31 9.27 -5.80 6.49
N GLU A 32 9.35 -6.20 7.75
CA GLU A 32 8.48 -5.70 8.81
C GLU A 32 8.58 -4.17 8.94
N LYS A 33 9.81 -3.64 8.99
CA LYS A 33 10.04 -2.20 9.09
C LYS A 33 9.46 -1.46 7.89
N THR A 34 9.61 -1.97 6.67
CA THR A 34 9.04 -1.36 5.47
C THR A 34 7.53 -1.17 5.59
N PHE A 35 6.80 -2.18 6.09
CA PHE A 35 5.36 -2.05 6.32
C PHE A 35 5.03 -1.09 7.47
N LYS A 36 5.74 -1.20 8.60
CA LYS A 36 5.51 -0.32 9.76
C LYS A 36 5.75 1.15 9.43
N ASP A 37 6.81 1.46 8.68
CA ASP A 37 7.11 2.83 8.22
C ASP A 37 5.99 3.37 7.33
N TYR A 38 5.46 2.56 6.39
CA TYR A 38 4.34 2.94 5.54
C TYR A 38 3.11 3.32 6.37
N PHE A 39 2.68 2.46 7.30
CA PHE A 39 1.52 2.74 8.14
C PHE A 39 1.75 3.90 9.12
N ALA A 40 2.97 4.08 9.62
CA ALA A 40 3.34 5.24 10.43
C ALA A 40 3.20 6.56 9.64
N GLY A 41 3.55 6.56 8.35
CA GLY A 41 3.34 7.70 7.45
C GLY A 41 1.87 8.09 7.28
N LEU A 42 0.95 7.12 7.43
CA LEU A 42 -0.50 7.34 7.42
C LEU A 42 -1.08 7.71 8.80
N GLY A 43 -0.26 7.71 9.86
CA GLY A 43 -0.74 7.85 11.24
C GLY A 43 -1.59 6.68 11.72
N VAL A 44 -1.46 5.50 11.10
CA VAL A 44 -2.22 4.29 11.47
C VAL A 44 -1.32 3.38 12.31
N PRO A 45 -1.62 3.16 13.61
CA PRO A 45 -0.84 2.25 14.43
C PRO A 45 -0.96 0.81 13.94
N THR A 46 0.10 0.01 14.05
CA THR A 46 0.09 -1.43 13.74
C THR A 46 0.33 -2.28 14.99
N GLU A 47 -0.11 -3.53 14.95
CA GLU A 47 0.23 -4.55 15.95
C GLU A 47 0.94 -5.73 15.29
N ILE A 48 1.64 -6.53 16.09
CA ILE A 48 2.23 -7.79 15.61
C ILE A 48 1.11 -8.77 15.28
N GLU A 49 1.23 -9.43 14.13
CA GLU A 49 0.37 -10.54 13.73
C GLU A 49 0.59 -11.73 14.68
N THR A 50 -0.50 -12.28 15.25
CA THR A 50 -0.43 -13.43 16.18
C THR A 50 -1.57 -14.44 16.01
N GLU A 51 -2.54 -14.19 15.12
CA GLU A 51 -3.69 -15.07 14.86
C GLU A 51 -3.40 -16.05 13.71
N GLY A 52 -2.72 -15.58 12.68
CA GLY A 52 -2.37 -16.28 11.45
C GLY A 52 -0.93 -16.82 11.39
N ASP A 53 -0.08 -16.50 12.37
CA ASP A 53 1.34 -16.90 12.39
C ASP A 53 1.50 -18.41 12.13
N GLY A 54 2.28 -18.73 11.09
CA GLY A 54 2.57 -20.09 10.65
C GLY A 54 1.42 -20.84 9.96
N ARG A 55 0.26 -20.21 9.73
CA ARG A 55 -0.94 -20.86 9.16
C ARG A 55 -1.29 -20.42 7.74
N SER A 56 -0.43 -19.62 7.10
CA SER A 56 -0.62 -19.11 5.74
C SER A 56 0.60 -19.45 4.85
N ASP A 57 0.60 -19.01 3.60
CA ASP A 57 1.52 -19.45 2.56
C ASP A 57 2.99 -19.00 2.77
N HIS A 58 3.24 -18.10 3.72
CA HIS A 58 4.59 -17.74 4.16
C HIS A 58 5.31 -18.87 4.91
N ALA A 59 4.58 -19.78 5.57
CA ALA A 59 5.17 -20.77 6.46
C ALA A 59 6.17 -21.72 5.76
N PRO A 60 5.88 -22.28 4.56
CA PRO A 60 6.87 -23.05 3.79
C PRO A 60 8.14 -22.25 3.46
N PHE A 61 8.03 -20.98 3.08
CA PHE A 61 9.18 -20.12 2.74
C PHE A 61 10.03 -19.83 3.98
N LYS A 62 9.39 -19.48 5.10
CA LYS A 62 10.02 -19.29 6.42
C LYS A 62 10.75 -20.55 6.87
N SER A 63 10.12 -21.73 6.77
CA SER A 63 10.74 -23.02 7.11
C SER A 63 11.96 -23.34 6.25
N ALA A 64 11.97 -22.80 5.02
CA ALA A 64 13.07 -22.93 4.09
C ALA A 64 14.09 -21.78 4.23
N GLY A 65 14.02 -20.95 5.28
CA GLY A 65 14.99 -19.87 5.53
C GLY A 65 14.98 -18.76 4.50
N VAL A 66 13.88 -18.59 3.75
CA VAL A 66 13.65 -17.40 2.92
C VAL A 66 13.11 -16.29 3.84
N PRO A 67 13.61 -15.05 3.76
CA PRO A 67 13.02 -13.92 4.47
C PRO A 67 11.55 -13.75 4.12
N VAL A 68 10.69 -13.60 5.12
CA VAL A 68 9.25 -13.41 4.91
C VAL A 68 8.72 -12.21 5.67
N GLY A 69 7.59 -11.69 5.21
CA GLY A 69 6.74 -10.78 5.97
C GLY A 69 5.39 -10.66 5.29
N GLY A 70 4.51 -9.85 5.84
CA GLY A 70 3.15 -9.76 5.32
C GLY A 70 2.24 -8.87 6.15
N LEU A 71 1.02 -8.74 5.64
CA LEU A 71 -0.06 -7.96 6.24
C LEU A 71 -1.27 -8.84 6.49
N PHE A 72 -2.02 -8.49 7.53
CA PHE A 72 -3.25 -9.15 7.92
C PHE A 72 -4.20 -8.15 8.60
N THR A 73 -5.51 -8.36 8.44
CA THR A 73 -6.53 -7.49 9.04
C THR A 73 -7.38 -8.15 10.13
N GLY A 74 -7.04 -9.38 10.52
CA GLY A 74 -7.77 -10.15 11.52
C GLY A 74 -8.79 -11.10 10.90
N ALA A 75 -9.06 -12.23 11.56
CA ALA A 75 -10.06 -13.20 11.13
C ALA A 75 -11.13 -13.40 12.22
N SER A 76 -11.19 -14.59 12.80
CA SER A 76 -12.19 -15.00 13.78
C SER A 76 -12.05 -14.35 15.16
N ARG A 77 -10.86 -13.83 15.52
CA ARG A 77 -10.63 -13.24 16.85
C ARG A 77 -11.47 -11.99 17.07
N THR A 78 -11.85 -11.81 18.32
CA THR A 78 -12.65 -10.68 18.76
C THR A 78 -11.80 -9.42 18.89
N LYS A 79 -12.27 -8.32 18.28
CA LYS A 79 -11.65 -7.01 18.44
C LYS A 79 -11.88 -6.47 19.86
N THR A 80 -10.78 -6.09 20.52
CA THR A 80 -10.78 -5.56 21.89
C THR A 80 -11.17 -4.08 21.95
N ALA A 81 -11.50 -3.59 23.15
CA ALA A 81 -11.77 -2.17 23.38
C ALA A 81 -10.58 -1.27 22.98
N ALA A 82 -9.35 -1.69 23.33
CA ALA A 82 -8.13 -0.95 23.00
C ALA A 82 -7.90 -0.89 21.48
N GLN A 83 -8.19 -1.97 20.76
CA GLN A 83 -8.10 -1.98 19.29
C GLN A 83 -9.18 -1.11 18.64
N VAL A 84 -10.39 -1.03 19.21
CA VAL A 84 -11.40 -0.07 18.74
C VAL A 84 -10.97 1.38 18.97
N GLN A 85 -10.31 1.70 20.08
CA GLN A 85 -9.78 3.04 20.31
C GLN A 85 -8.74 3.45 19.25
N LYS A 86 -7.98 2.48 18.72
CA LYS A 86 -6.93 2.70 17.72
C LYS A 86 -7.44 2.70 16.28
N TRP A 87 -8.37 1.82 15.94
CA TRP A 87 -8.77 1.53 14.56
C TRP A 87 -10.26 1.71 14.28
N GLY A 88 -11.06 2.03 15.30
CA GLY A 88 -12.51 2.05 15.19
C GLY A 88 -13.13 0.66 15.02
N GLY A 89 -14.35 0.63 14.50
CA GLY A 89 -15.14 -0.58 14.32
C GLY A 89 -15.95 -0.97 15.56
N THR A 90 -16.23 -2.26 15.73
CA THR A 90 -17.13 -2.76 16.77
C THR A 90 -16.40 -3.62 17.78
N GLN A 91 -16.42 -3.21 19.04
CA GLN A 91 -15.86 -3.99 20.16
C GLN A 91 -16.65 -5.29 20.33
N GLY A 92 -15.96 -6.37 20.69
CA GLY A 92 -16.63 -7.63 21.00
C GLY A 92 -17.11 -8.41 19.79
N GLN A 93 -16.88 -7.91 18.58
CA GLN A 93 -17.14 -8.60 17.32
C GLN A 93 -15.82 -9.09 16.71
N ALA A 94 -15.90 -10.17 15.93
CA ALA A 94 -14.76 -10.66 15.15
C ALA A 94 -14.23 -9.57 14.20
N PHE A 95 -12.96 -9.66 13.83
CA PHE A 95 -12.40 -8.85 12.73
C PHE A 95 -13.10 -9.17 11.41
N ASP A 96 -13.32 -10.46 11.15
CA ASP A 96 -14.17 -10.98 10.09
C ASP A 96 -15.16 -12.02 10.66
N ARG A 97 -16.45 -11.67 10.61
CA ARG A 97 -17.55 -12.54 11.11
C ARG A 97 -17.95 -13.62 10.10
N CYS A 98 -17.52 -13.47 8.85
CA CYS A 98 -17.83 -14.38 7.76
C CYS A 98 -16.63 -15.28 7.40
N TYR A 99 -15.53 -15.24 8.15
CA TYR A 99 -14.38 -16.12 7.95
C TYR A 99 -14.82 -17.59 7.77
N HIS A 100 -14.40 -18.21 6.67
CA HIS A 100 -14.75 -19.59 6.27
C HIS A 100 -16.28 -19.87 6.22
N SER A 101 -17.09 -18.85 6.00
CA SER A 101 -18.55 -18.94 5.95
C SER A 101 -19.07 -18.50 4.59
N SER A 102 -20.29 -18.93 4.24
CA SER A 102 -20.90 -18.60 2.94
C SER A 102 -21.17 -17.11 2.71
N CYS A 103 -21.10 -16.29 3.76
CA CYS A 103 -21.25 -14.83 3.65
C CYS A 103 -19.95 -14.10 3.33
N ASP A 104 -18.81 -14.81 3.24
CA ASP A 104 -17.55 -14.24 2.76
C ASP A 104 -17.63 -14.02 1.25
N THR A 105 -18.05 -12.81 0.90
CA THR A 105 -18.36 -12.37 -0.45
C THR A 105 -17.75 -10.98 -0.65
N THR A 106 -17.86 -10.41 -1.84
CA THR A 106 -17.39 -9.04 -2.09
C THR A 106 -18.11 -7.97 -1.25
N ALA A 107 -19.26 -8.29 -0.64
CA ALA A 107 -19.93 -7.41 0.31
C ALA A 107 -19.31 -7.43 1.72
N ASN A 108 -18.39 -8.37 2.00
CA ASN A 108 -17.74 -8.58 3.29
C ASN A 108 -16.35 -7.92 3.35
N ILE A 109 -16.21 -6.72 2.75
CA ILE A 109 -14.93 -6.03 2.63
C ILE A 109 -15.01 -4.64 3.27
N ASN A 110 -13.98 -4.28 4.03
CA ASN A 110 -13.75 -2.90 4.44
C ASN A 110 -12.85 -2.21 3.42
N ASP A 111 -13.42 -1.29 2.63
CA ASP A 111 -12.69 -0.62 1.54
C ASP A 111 -11.46 0.14 2.02
N THR A 112 -11.54 0.83 3.17
CA THR A 112 -10.39 1.56 3.73
C THR A 112 -9.24 0.63 4.14
N ALA A 113 -9.55 -0.54 4.70
CA ALA A 113 -8.53 -1.51 5.04
C ALA A 113 -7.91 -2.12 3.78
N LEU A 114 -8.74 -2.47 2.79
CA LEU A 114 -8.27 -3.03 1.52
C LEU A 114 -7.37 -2.03 0.76
N ASP A 115 -7.77 -0.76 0.69
CA ASP A 115 -7.02 0.34 0.07
C ASP A 115 -5.64 0.49 0.69
N ARG A 116 -5.58 0.73 2.01
CA ARG A 116 -4.32 0.90 2.75
C ARG A 116 -3.38 -0.29 2.65
N ASN A 117 -3.90 -1.51 2.74
CA ASN A 117 -3.04 -2.71 2.65
C ASN A 117 -2.57 -2.98 1.21
N SER A 118 -3.39 -2.65 0.20
CA SER A 118 -3.00 -2.78 -1.21
C SER A 118 -1.88 -1.80 -1.57
N ASP A 119 -1.99 -0.55 -1.09
CA ASP A 119 -0.94 0.45 -1.26
C ASP A 119 0.33 0.09 -0.48
N ALA A 120 0.19 -0.42 0.74
CA ALA A 120 1.31 -0.94 1.52
C ALA A 120 2.01 -2.10 0.81
N ALA A 121 1.26 -3.01 0.19
CA ALA A 121 1.81 -4.11 -0.61
C ALA A 121 2.62 -3.58 -1.80
N ALA A 122 2.07 -2.61 -2.54
CA ALA A 122 2.77 -1.97 -3.66
C ALA A 122 4.03 -1.23 -3.19
N HIS A 123 3.95 -0.49 -2.08
CA HIS A 123 5.07 0.20 -1.48
C HIS A 123 6.19 -0.77 -1.07
N ALA A 124 5.86 -1.89 -0.44
CA ALA A 124 6.85 -2.87 -0.01
C ALA A 124 7.51 -3.57 -1.20
N VAL A 125 6.74 -3.99 -2.21
CA VAL A 125 7.31 -4.58 -3.44
C VAL A 125 8.26 -3.58 -4.12
N TRP A 126 7.86 -2.32 -4.24
CA TRP A 126 8.70 -1.29 -4.87
C TRP A 126 9.99 -1.05 -4.08
N THR A 127 9.86 -0.80 -2.76
CA THR A 127 10.99 -0.52 -1.87
C THR A 127 11.98 -1.68 -1.80
N LEU A 128 11.49 -2.92 -1.71
CA LEU A 128 12.34 -4.10 -1.52
C LEU A 128 12.93 -4.65 -2.83
N SER A 129 12.32 -4.37 -3.98
CA SER A 129 12.85 -4.78 -5.29
C SER A 129 13.84 -3.77 -5.89
N ALA A 130 13.80 -2.52 -5.46
CA ALA A 130 14.79 -1.50 -5.81
C ALA A 130 16.11 -1.78 -5.07
N GLY A 131 16.85 -2.82 -5.47
CA GLY A 131 18.10 -3.22 -4.81
C GLY A 131 19.07 -2.05 -4.70
N SER A 132 19.31 -1.52 -3.49
CA SER A 132 20.24 -0.42 -3.15
C SER A 132 20.42 0.74 -4.15
N THR A 133 19.48 0.99 -5.07
CA THR A 133 19.55 2.07 -6.07
C THR A 133 18.30 2.95 -6.04
N GLY A 134 17.66 3.06 -4.88
CA GLY A 134 16.45 3.86 -4.74
C GLY A 134 16.18 4.20 -3.30
N GLU A 135 17.11 4.92 -2.66
CA GLU A 135 16.68 5.86 -1.64
C GLU A 135 15.54 6.70 -2.28
N PRO A 136 14.37 6.90 -1.61
CA PRO A 136 13.38 7.83 -2.13
C PRO A 136 14.11 9.13 -2.46
N PRO A 137 13.88 9.75 -3.63
CA PRO A 137 14.79 10.74 -4.20
C PRO A 137 15.21 11.73 -3.12
N THR A 138 16.46 11.63 -2.67
CA THR A 138 17.00 12.54 -1.67
C THR A 138 17.16 13.88 -2.36
N GLY A 139 16.27 14.80 -2.03
CA GLY A 139 16.12 16.06 -2.76
C GLY A 139 14.88 16.83 -2.32
N THR A 140 14.70 18.03 -2.87
CA THR A 140 13.48 18.80 -2.63
C THR A 140 12.34 18.17 -3.41
N VAL A 141 11.34 17.69 -2.70
CA VAL A 141 10.08 17.22 -3.27
C VAL A 141 9.10 18.39 -3.30
N PHE A 142 8.34 18.49 -4.38
CA PHE A 142 7.20 19.40 -4.52
C PHE A 142 5.97 18.53 -4.77
N SER A 143 4.90 18.73 -4.00
CA SER A 143 3.65 17.99 -4.14
C SER A 143 2.45 18.94 -4.26
N ASN A 144 1.35 18.40 -4.75
CA ASN A 144 0.02 18.97 -4.66
C ASN A 144 -0.92 17.86 -4.21
N ASP A 145 -1.39 17.95 -2.97
CA ASP A 145 -2.24 16.92 -2.36
C ASP A 145 -3.74 17.24 -2.55
N ALA A 146 -4.08 18.28 -3.33
CA ALA A 146 -5.46 18.65 -3.61
C ALA A 146 -6.03 17.75 -4.72
N ASP A 147 -7.12 17.04 -4.38
CA ASP A 147 -7.85 16.21 -5.31
C ASP A 147 -8.43 17.04 -6.47
N VAL A 148 -8.26 16.53 -7.69
CA VAL A 148 -8.91 17.06 -8.90
C VAL A 148 -9.82 15.99 -9.46
N ALA A 149 -11.11 16.31 -9.58
CA ALA A 149 -12.08 15.39 -10.14
C ALA A 149 -11.77 15.13 -11.62
N ILE A 150 -11.59 13.85 -11.96
CA ILE A 150 -11.40 13.41 -13.35
C ILE A 150 -12.78 13.10 -13.93
N PRO A 151 -13.23 13.79 -14.99
CA PRO A 151 -14.55 13.56 -15.56
C PRO A 151 -14.55 12.34 -16.50
N ASP A 152 -15.57 11.50 -16.37
CA ASP A 152 -15.83 10.40 -17.32
C ASP A 152 -16.16 10.97 -18.72
N ALA A 153 -15.36 10.58 -19.72
CA ALA A 153 -15.51 11.04 -21.12
C ALA A 153 -15.58 12.57 -21.30
N GLY A 154 -14.94 13.32 -20.40
CA GLY A 154 -14.93 14.78 -20.39
C GLY A 154 -13.67 15.42 -20.96
N ALA A 155 -13.59 16.74 -20.85
CA ALA A 155 -12.35 17.46 -21.15
C ALA A 155 -11.25 17.09 -20.15
N ALA A 156 -10.00 17.10 -20.62
CA ALA A 156 -8.84 16.89 -19.75
C ALA A 156 -8.82 17.93 -18.63
N VAL A 157 -8.48 17.48 -17.43
CA VAL A 157 -8.28 18.32 -16.24
C VAL A 157 -6.80 18.41 -15.90
N THR A 158 -6.40 19.49 -15.24
CA THR A 158 -5.00 19.72 -14.85
C THR A 158 -4.89 19.80 -13.33
N SER A 159 -3.97 19.04 -12.76
CA SER A 159 -3.50 19.20 -11.38
C SER A 159 -2.11 19.84 -11.39
N SER A 160 -1.97 21.00 -10.76
CA SER A 160 -0.75 21.82 -10.84
C SER A 160 0.09 21.71 -9.57
N VAL A 161 1.38 21.42 -9.73
CA VAL A 161 2.38 21.48 -8.64
C VAL A 161 3.23 22.75 -8.82
N THR A 162 3.32 23.58 -7.78
CA THR A 162 4.19 24.77 -7.82
C THR A 162 5.61 24.39 -7.40
N VAL A 163 6.57 24.52 -8.33
CA VAL A 163 8.00 24.32 -8.07
C VAL A 163 8.67 25.68 -7.85
N SER A 164 9.08 25.97 -6.61
CA SER A 164 9.71 27.24 -6.24
C SER A 164 11.19 27.06 -5.88
N GLY A 165 11.98 28.14 -5.99
CA GLY A 165 13.41 28.13 -5.61
C GLY A 165 14.32 27.27 -6.50
N ARG A 166 13.85 26.86 -7.68
CA ARG A 166 14.61 26.10 -8.68
C ARG A 166 14.69 26.90 -9.97
N THR A 167 15.85 26.90 -10.61
CA THR A 167 16.10 27.55 -11.91
C THR A 167 16.66 26.53 -12.90
N GLY A 168 16.44 26.77 -14.20
CA GLY A 168 16.88 25.88 -15.28
C GLY A 168 15.90 24.73 -15.57
N ASN A 169 16.35 23.79 -16.42
CA ASN A 169 15.54 22.66 -16.87
C ASN A 169 15.45 21.58 -15.79
N ALA A 170 14.35 20.81 -15.80
CA ALA A 170 14.24 19.59 -15.01
C ALA A 170 15.37 18.61 -15.36
N PRO A 171 15.96 17.90 -14.37
CA PRO A 171 16.98 16.90 -14.65
C PRO A 171 16.37 15.69 -15.38
N ALA A 172 17.17 15.01 -16.21
CA ALA A 172 16.74 13.80 -16.92
C ALA A 172 16.33 12.65 -15.97
N ALA A 173 16.82 12.68 -14.73
CA ALA A 173 16.48 11.71 -13.68
C ALA A 173 15.32 12.16 -12.78
N LEU A 174 14.58 13.22 -13.15
CA LEU A 174 13.39 13.65 -12.41
C LEU A 174 12.38 12.51 -12.33
N GLN A 175 11.94 12.19 -11.12
CA GLN A 175 10.86 11.25 -10.88
C GLN A 175 9.55 12.02 -10.67
N VAL A 176 8.47 11.52 -11.27
CA VAL A 176 7.11 12.08 -11.13
C VAL A 176 6.19 10.99 -10.63
N GLY A 177 5.59 11.23 -9.46
CA GLY A 177 4.53 10.40 -8.90
C GLY A 177 3.17 10.98 -9.26
N VAL A 178 2.21 10.12 -9.58
CA VAL A 178 0.79 10.46 -9.73
C VAL A 178 -0.03 9.49 -8.91
N ASP A 179 -0.91 10.01 -8.06
CA ASP A 179 -1.96 9.24 -7.39
C ASP A 179 -3.28 9.53 -8.10
N ILE A 180 -3.91 8.49 -8.65
CA ILE A 180 -5.13 8.63 -9.43
C ILE A 180 -6.14 7.58 -8.97
N LYS A 181 -7.29 8.09 -8.49
CA LYS A 181 -8.47 7.29 -8.16
C LYS A 181 -9.47 7.39 -9.31
N HIS A 182 -9.68 6.29 -10.01
CA HIS A 182 -10.64 6.20 -11.12
C HIS A 182 -11.21 4.79 -11.21
N THR A 183 -12.48 4.66 -11.60
CA THR A 183 -13.20 3.37 -11.67
C THR A 183 -12.62 2.45 -12.74
N TYR A 184 -12.04 3.02 -13.79
CA TYR A 184 -11.34 2.29 -14.83
C TYR A 184 -9.98 2.96 -15.09
N ARG A 185 -8.93 2.15 -15.32
CA ARG A 185 -7.56 2.66 -15.58
C ARG A 185 -7.22 2.67 -17.07
N GLY A 186 -8.01 2.01 -17.90
CA GLY A 186 -7.73 1.80 -19.34
C GLY A 186 -8.21 2.94 -20.23
N ASP A 187 -8.95 3.90 -19.68
CA ASP A 187 -9.45 5.11 -20.31
C ASP A 187 -8.59 6.35 -19.98
N LEU A 188 -7.65 6.23 -19.04
CA LEU A 188 -6.82 7.33 -18.60
C LEU A 188 -5.61 7.53 -19.51
N VAL A 189 -5.55 8.71 -20.14
CA VAL A 189 -4.33 9.29 -20.69
C VAL A 189 -3.77 10.27 -19.67
N VAL A 190 -2.49 10.13 -19.32
CA VAL A 190 -1.81 11.01 -18.37
C VAL A 190 -0.60 11.64 -19.05
N ASP A 191 -0.61 12.97 -19.13
CA ASP A 191 0.47 13.79 -19.65
C ASP A 191 1.03 14.69 -18.55
N LEU A 192 2.36 14.74 -18.44
CA LEU A 192 3.07 15.74 -17.65
C LEU A 192 3.30 16.98 -18.52
N LEU A 193 2.80 18.13 -18.08
CA LEU A 193 3.00 19.40 -18.77
C LEU A 193 4.14 20.20 -18.13
N ALA A 194 5.15 20.56 -18.92
CA ALA A 194 6.21 21.46 -18.51
C ALA A 194 5.73 22.93 -18.53
N PRO A 195 6.41 23.85 -17.82
CA PRO A 195 6.05 25.27 -17.83
C PRO A 195 6.07 25.95 -19.20
N ASP A 196 6.80 25.39 -20.17
CA ASP A 196 6.83 25.85 -21.56
C ASP A 196 5.66 25.31 -22.42
N GLY A 197 4.78 24.49 -21.84
CA GLY A 197 3.64 23.86 -22.50
C GLY A 197 3.95 22.51 -23.16
N THR A 198 5.19 22.03 -23.11
CA THR A 198 5.56 20.72 -23.65
C THR A 198 4.90 19.60 -22.85
N ALA A 199 4.26 18.65 -23.54
CA ALA A 199 3.62 17.48 -22.94
C ALA A 199 4.51 16.24 -23.03
N TYR A 200 4.62 15.52 -21.92
CA TYR A 200 5.33 14.25 -21.80
C TYR A 200 4.36 13.15 -21.38
N ARG A 201 4.14 12.16 -22.26
CA ARG A 201 3.22 11.04 -22.02
C ARG A 201 3.74 10.13 -20.91
N LEU A 202 3.00 10.06 -19.80
CA LEU A 202 3.29 9.15 -18.69
C LEU A 202 2.52 7.83 -18.83
N LYS A 203 1.28 7.90 -19.33
CA LYS A 203 0.38 6.73 -19.47
C LYS A 203 -0.57 6.91 -20.65
N ASN A 204 -0.78 5.84 -21.41
CA ASN A 204 -1.79 5.71 -22.46
C ASN A 204 -2.61 4.45 -22.25
#